data_AF-A0ABD1DT65-F1
#
_entry.id   AF-A0ABD1DT65-F1
#
_cell.length_a   1.000
_cell.length_b   1.000
_cell.length_c   1.000
_cell.angle_alpha   90.00
_cell.angle_beta   90.00
_cell.angle_gamma   90.00
#
_symmetry.space_group_name_H-M   'P 1'
#
loop_
_entity.id
_entity.type
_entity.pdbx_description
1 polymer ?
#
loop_
_entity_poly.entity_id
_entity_poly.type
_entity_poly.pdbx_seq_one_letter_code
_entity_poly.pdbx_strand_id
1 'polypeptide(L)'
;MPLYNEIVWAKYSAFKFWPALTIALPADPDVVFRRQHKQKDISSDKDPCGLNSNCINRALLVECNPKTCPASESCQNQCFKRKQY
;
A
#
# COMPACT_ATOMS: atom_id res chain seq x y z
N MET A 1 -24.20 -4.14 10.75
CA MET A 1 -23.23 -4.67 9.77
C MET A 1 -23.54 -3.96 8.47
N PRO A 2 -22.61 -3.20 7.85
CA PRO A 2 -22.91 -2.47 6.63
C PRO A 2 -23.29 -3.46 5.52
N LEU A 3 -24.28 -3.11 4.71
CA LEU A 3 -24.71 -3.91 3.57
C LEU A 3 -23.70 -3.72 2.43
N TYR A 4 -23.66 -4.68 1.49
CA TYR A 4 -22.83 -4.56 0.30
C TYR A 4 -23.29 -3.37 -0.56
N ASN A 5 -22.36 -2.72 -1.25
CA ASN A 5 -22.55 -1.51 -2.06
C ASN A 5 -22.84 -0.22 -1.28
N GLU A 6 -22.55 -0.18 0.02
CA GLU A 6 -22.63 1.04 0.82
C GLU A 6 -21.27 1.75 0.86
N ILE A 7 -21.29 3.10 0.81
CA ILE A 7 -20.08 3.88 1.04
C ILE A 7 -19.84 3.93 2.55
N VAL A 8 -18.68 3.46 2.98
CA VAL A 8 -18.20 3.50 4.35
C VAL A 8 -16.96 4.38 4.46
N TRP A 9 -16.76 4.99 5.62
CA TRP A 9 -15.53 5.70 5.93
C TRP A 9 -14.51 4.72 6.51
N ALA A 10 -13.59 4.26 5.68
CA ALA A 10 -12.51 3.37 6.10
C ALA A 10 -11.39 4.19 6.74
N LYS A 11 -11.03 3.85 7.98
CA LYS A 11 -9.85 4.41 8.64
C LYS A 11 -8.65 3.55 8.30
N TYR A 12 -7.70 4.14 7.60
CA TYR A 12 -6.43 3.52 7.27
C TYR A 12 -5.34 4.48 7.75
N SER A 13 -4.63 4.10 8.82
CA SER A 13 -3.75 4.96 9.64
C SER A 13 -4.49 5.85 10.67
N ALA A 14 -3.71 6.55 11.52
CA ALA A 14 -4.19 7.22 12.71
C ALA A 14 -5.10 8.44 12.46
N PHE A 15 -4.97 9.11 11.30
CA PHE A 15 -5.55 10.45 11.09
C PHE A 15 -6.35 10.65 9.79
N LYS A 16 -6.60 9.62 8.98
CA LYS A 16 -7.28 9.82 7.69
C LYS A 16 -8.38 8.80 7.45
N PHE A 17 -9.57 9.35 7.15
CA PHE A 17 -10.74 8.60 6.73
C PHE A 17 -10.87 8.72 5.22
N TRP A 18 -11.13 7.59 4.56
CA TRP A 18 -11.30 7.52 3.12
C TRP A 18 -12.67 6.93 2.79
N PRO A 19 -13.41 7.49 1.81
CA PRO A 19 -14.62 6.85 1.33
C PRO A 19 -14.24 5.55 0.61
N ALA A 20 -14.83 4.44 1.06
CA ALA A 20 -14.61 3.10 0.53
C ALA A 20 -15.96 2.43 0.25
N LEU A 21 -16.02 1.57 -0.76
CA LEU A 21 -17.22 0.82 -1.10
C LEU A 21 -17.12 -0.59 -0.48
N THR A 22 -18.16 -1.03 0.25
CA THR A 22 -18.23 -2.41 0.75
C THR A 22 -18.52 -3.39 -0.39
N ILE A 23 -17.51 -4.17 -0.78
CA ILE A 23 -17.63 -5.21 -1.82
C ILE A 23 -17.68 -6.61 -1.19
N ALA A 24 -18.40 -7.54 -1.82
CA ALA A 24 -18.41 -8.94 -1.40
C ALA A 24 -17.08 -9.64 -1.78
N LEU A 25 -16.58 -10.53 -0.91
CA LEU A 25 -15.27 -11.15 -1.00
C LEU A 25 -14.92 -11.96 -2.28
N PRO A 26 -15.83 -12.44 -3.15
CA PRO A 26 -15.40 -13.03 -4.42
C PRO A 26 -15.15 -11.98 -5.52
N ALA A 27 -15.41 -10.70 -5.26
CA ALA A 27 -15.39 -9.64 -6.24
C ALA A 27 -14.35 -8.56 -5.91
N ASP A 28 -13.16 -8.90 -5.41
CA ASP A 28 -12.03 -7.98 -5.59
C ASP A 28 -11.73 -7.97 -7.09
N PRO A 29 -12.22 -6.98 -7.83
CA PRO A 29 -12.12 -7.02 -9.27
C PRO A 29 -10.67 -6.69 -9.62
N ASP A 30 -10.12 -7.31 -10.67
CA ASP A 30 -8.84 -6.90 -11.27
C ASP A 30 -8.70 -5.37 -11.45
N VAL A 31 -9.84 -4.66 -11.52
CA VAL A 31 -9.97 -3.20 -11.54
C VAL A 31 -9.27 -2.53 -10.36
N VAL A 32 -9.38 -3.04 -9.13
CA VAL A 32 -8.67 -2.49 -7.96
C VAL A 32 -7.17 -2.74 -8.09
N PHE A 33 -6.78 -3.94 -8.52
CA PHE A 33 -5.37 -4.27 -8.78
C PHE A 33 -4.75 -3.45 -9.92
N ARG A 34 -5.55 -3.06 -10.92
CA ARG A 34 -5.16 -2.23 -12.06
C ARG A 34 -5.22 -0.73 -11.80
N ARG A 35 -5.77 -0.27 -10.67
CA ARG A 35 -5.75 1.15 -10.32
C ARG A 35 -4.31 1.58 -10.09
N GLN A 36 -3.78 2.35 -11.04
CA GLN A 36 -2.47 2.97 -10.90
C GLN A 36 -2.51 3.95 -9.72
N HIS A 37 -1.73 3.66 -8.68
CA HIS A 37 -1.44 4.63 -7.62
C HIS A 37 -0.83 5.87 -8.27
N LYS A 38 -1.41 7.05 -8.04
CA LYS A 38 -0.91 8.29 -8.64
C LYS A 38 0.41 8.66 -7.97
N GLN A 39 1.23 9.44 -8.65
CA GLN A 39 2.54 9.90 -8.17
C GLN A 39 2.51 10.68 -6.83
N LYS A 40 1.32 11.03 -6.30
CA LYS A 40 1.14 11.62 -4.97
C LYS A 40 0.94 10.57 -3.84
N ASP A 41 0.72 9.30 -4.17
CA ASP A 41 0.77 8.17 -3.24
C ASP A 41 2.22 7.67 -3.04
N ILE A 42 3.12 8.11 -3.94
CA ILE A 42 4.56 7.99 -3.82
C ILE A 42 5.03 9.10 -2.89
N SER A 43 5.52 8.73 -1.70
CA SER A 43 6.39 9.66 -1.00
C SER A 43 7.65 9.77 -1.84
N SER A 44 7.91 10.96 -2.39
CA SER A 44 9.22 11.32 -2.94
C SER A 44 10.23 11.53 -1.80
N ASP A 45 10.15 10.69 -0.78
CA ASP A 45 11.05 10.71 0.36
C ASP A 45 12.46 10.37 -0.11
N LYS A 46 13.44 10.98 0.54
CA LYS A 46 14.85 10.68 0.32
C LYS A 46 15.17 9.20 0.57
N ASP A 47 14.38 8.55 1.44
CA ASP A 47 14.52 7.15 1.85
C ASP A 47 13.23 6.34 1.62
N PRO A 48 12.89 5.98 0.38
CA PRO A 48 11.62 5.32 0.09
C PRO A 48 11.62 3.89 0.63
N CYS A 49 10.56 3.55 1.37
CA CYS A 49 10.47 2.30 2.14
C CYS A 49 11.57 2.12 3.22
N GLY A 50 12.25 3.20 3.63
CA GLY A 50 13.22 3.21 4.72
C GLY A 50 12.59 3.05 6.11
N LEU A 51 13.42 3.03 7.16
CA LEU A 51 13.01 2.76 8.55
C LEU A 51 11.94 3.74 9.05
N ASN A 52 12.10 5.02 8.71
CA ASN A 52 11.20 6.11 9.13
C ASN A 52 10.17 6.47 8.05
N SER A 53 10.05 5.68 6.99
CA SER A 53 9.08 5.93 5.92
C SER A 53 7.69 5.43 6.31
N ASN A 54 6.65 6.03 5.74
CA ASN A 54 5.26 5.57 5.90
C ASN A 54 4.92 4.36 5.01
N CYS A 55 5.87 3.43 4.80
CA CYS A 55 5.67 2.25 3.99
C CYS A 55 4.82 1.20 4.72
N ILE A 56 3.68 0.85 4.13
CA ILE A 56 2.78 -0.18 4.68
C ILE A 56 3.48 -1.52 4.85
N ASN A 57 4.21 -1.98 3.83
CA ASN A 57 4.84 -3.30 3.86
C ASN A 57 5.83 -3.37 5.02
N ARG A 58 6.61 -2.30 5.24
CA ARG A 58 7.53 -2.21 6.38
C ARG A 58 6.80 -2.20 7.73
N ALA A 59 5.72 -1.43 7.86
CA ALA A 59 4.91 -1.41 9.09
C ALA A 59 4.26 -2.78 9.39
N LEU A 60 3.97 -3.56 8.36
CA LEU A 60 3.42 -4.91 8.45
C LEU A 60 4.49 -6.01 8.50
N LEU A 61 5.79 -5.65 8.55
CA LEU A 61 6.91 -6.60 8.53
C LEU A 61 6.95 -7.53 7.30
N VAL A 62 6.46 -7.01 6.16
CA VAL A 62 6.46 -7.68 4.85
C VAL A 62 7.46 -6.98 3.93
N GLU A 63 8.19 -7.73 3.11
CA GLU A 63 9.08 -7.13 2.10
C GLU A 63 8.32 -6.54 0.92
N CYS A 64 8.87 -5.46 0.35
CA CYS A 64 8.35 -4.91 -0.89
C CYS A 64 8.66 -5.83 -2.08
N ASN A 65 7.70 -6.00 -2.99
CA ASN A 65 7.93 -6.70 -4.24
C ASN A 65 8.54 -5.74 -5.28
N PRO A 66 9.70 -6.05 -5.89
CA PRO A 66 10.38 -5.13 -6.83
C PRO A 66 9.56 -4.81 -8.08
N LYS A 67 8.66 -5.71 -8.52
CA LYS A 67 7.83 -5.48 -9.71
C LYS A 67 6.65 -4.54 -9.47
N THR A 68 6.19 -4.43 -8.22
CA THR A 68 4.98 -3.67 -7.87
C THR A 68 5.28 -2.46 -6.99
N CYS A 69 6.44 -2.41 -6.35
CA CYS A 69 6.83 -1.30 -5.50
C CYS A 69 7.08 -0.06 -6.37
N PRO A 70 6.42 1.06 -6.10
CA PRO A 70 6.61 2.27 -6.90
C PRO A 70 8.01 2.89 -6.71
N ALA A 71 8.69 2.60 -5.60
CA ALA A 71 10.07 2.97 -5.38
C ALA A 71 11.07 2.09 -6.17
N SER A 72 10.62 1.01 -6.81
CA SER A 72 11.45 0.15 -7.67
C SER A 72 12.82 -0.17 -7.02
N GLU A 73 13.92 0.26 -7.64
CA GLU A 73 15.29 0.05 -7.19
C GLU A 73 15.70 0.88 -5.96
N SER A 74 15.10 2.05 -5.74
CA SER A 74 15.41 2.90 -4.57
C SER A 74 14.75 2.42 -3.27
N CYS A 75 13.88 1.40 -3.34
CA CYS A 75 13.23 0.78 -2.18
C CYS A 75 14.25 0.19 -1.19
N GLN A 76 14.20 0.64 0.07
CA GLN A 76 15.05 0.15 1.16
C GLN A 76 14.44 -1.04 1.94
N ASN A 77 13.29 -1.57 1.53
CA ASN A 77 12.58 -2.67 2.20
C ASN A 77 12.62 -3.97 1.38
N GLN A 78 13.81 -4.34 0.91
CA GLN A 78 14.10 -5.56 0.12
C GLN A 78 15.35 -6.28 0.66
N CYS A 79 15.66 -6.16 1.95
CA CYS A 79 16.90 -6.62 2.57
C CYS A 79 17.15 -8.12 2.40
N PHE A 80 16.13 -8.97 2.56
CA PHE A 80 16.25 -10.43 2.38
C PHE A 80 16.51 -10.77 0.91
N LYS A 81 15.75 -10.19 -0.02
CA LYS A 81 15.99 -10.39 -1.47
C LYS A 81 17.37 -9.90 -1.91
N ARG A 82 17.85 -8.79 -1.34
CA ARG A 82 19.17 -8.20 -1.65
C ARG A 82 20.31 -8.80 -0.81
N LYS A 83 20.02 -9.70 0.13
CA LYS A 83 20.99 -10.29 1.07
C LYS A 83 21.80 -9.24 1.85
N GLN A 84 21.14 -8.15 2.22
CA GLN A 84 21.71 -7.09 3.05
C GLN A 84 21.33 -7.39 4.50
N TYR A 85 22.31 -7.85 5.29
CA TYR A 85 22.17 -8.20 6.71
C TYR A 85 22.93 -7.20 7.58
#